data_AF-A0A842UFQ6-F1
#
_entry.id   AF-A0A842UFQ6-F1
#
_cell.length_a   1.000
_cell.length_b   1.000
_cell.length_c   1.000
_cell.angle_alpha   90.00
_cell.angle_beta   90.00
_cell.angle_gamma   90.00
#
_symmetry.space_group_name_H-M   'P 1'
#
loop_
_entity.id
_entity.type
_entity.pdbx_description
1 polymer ?
#
loop_
_entity_poly.entity_id
_entity_poly.type
_entity_poly.pdbx_seq_one_letter_code
_entity_poly.pdbx_strand_id
1 'polypeptide(L)'
;MIDIVVPKNDESKFVQMAIKLGYDGLVFLYDQNSKKSLSSALELKEKEKRIKIFTAYATDKKRNLPKVDLFLTANSDRKFLKKGFDMVYDTELNIQDTMKQRQGGLNQVLCNLMKENKVSYCISFSSFLNSSRRADLIGKMMQNLLLCQKYNVRTCIASFANNVFEMKNPEDLKAFLDLLGAKDSKKVLSQLNNILEHKKKRMLAPGIEQI
;
A
#
# COMPACT_ATOMS: atom_id res chain seq x y z
N MET A 1 14.25 -1.13 2.65
CA MET A 1 12.86 -1.04 2.15
C MET A 1 11.95 -0.54 3.27
N ILE A 2 10.81 0.09 2.96
CA ILE A 2 9.72 0.35 3.93
C ILE A 2 8.59 -0.65 3.68
N ASP A 3 7.93 -1.13 4.73
CA ASP A 3 6.75 -2.00 4.63
C ASP A 3 5.47 -1.36 5.20
N ILE A 4 4.31 -1.86 4.79
CA ILE A 4 3.00 -1.51 5.37
C ILE A 4 2.50 -2.69 6.19
N VAL A 5 2.16 -2.47 7.45
CA VAL A 5 1.63 -3.50 8.37
C VAL A 5 0.37 -3.00 9.05
N VAL A 6 -0.49 -3.93 9.47
CA VAL A 6 -1.77 -3.65 10.13
C VAL A 6 -1.66 -4.09 11.60
N PRO A 7 -1.13 -3.22 12.49
CA PRO A 7 -0.93 -3.60 13.88
C PRO A 7 -2.25 -3.68 14.64
N LYS A 8 -2.40 -4.70 15.49
CA LYS A 8 -3.54 -4.88 16.41
C LYS A 8 -3.10 -4.68 17.86
N ASN A 9 -2.55 -3.49 18.17
CA ASN A 9 -1.91 -3.14 19.46
C ASN A 9 -0.61 -3.90 19.76
N ASP A 10 0.07 -4.41 18.72
CA ASP A 10 1.32 -5.16 18.82
C ASP A 10 2.49 -4.45 18.11
N GLU A 11 2.42 -3.11 18.00
CA GLU A 11 3.33 -2.27 17.20
C GLU A 11 4.80 -2.51 17.55
N SER A 12 5.12 -2.68 18.85
CA SER A 12 6.49 -2.92 19.32
C SER A 12 7.08 -4.20 18.75
N LYS A 13 6.28 -5.27 18.61
CA LYS A 13 6.74 -6.55 18.06
C LYS A 13 7.01 -6.44 16.55
N PHE A 14 6.18 -5.68 15.84
CA PHE A 14 6.41 -5.38 14.41
C PHE A 14 7.72 -4.62 14.21
N VAL A 15 8.02 -3.63 15.05
CA VAL A 15 9.30 -2.90 14.98
C VAL A 15 10.49 -3.85 15.16
N GLN A 16 10.46 -4.71 16.18
CA GLN A 16 11.54 -5.67 16.42
C GLN A 16 11.71 -6.64 15.25
N MET A 17 10.62 -7.14 14.67
CA MET A 17 10.68 -8.02 13.51
C MET A 17 11.20 -7.30 12.27
N ALA A 18 10.78 -6.07 12.04
CA ALA A 18 11.26 -5.26 10.92
C ALA A 18 12.77 -5.04 10.97
N ILE A 19 13.33 -4.76 12.16
CA ILE A 19 14.77 -4.65 12.37
C ILE A 19 15.47 -5.98 12.03
N LYS A 20 14.92 -7.12 12.48
CA LYS A 20 15.48 -8.45 12.18
C LYS A 20 15.44 -8.79 10.69
N LEU A 21 14.40 -8.36 9.98
CA LEU A 21 14.22 -8.59 8.55
C LEU A 21 14.99 -7.57 7.67
N GLY A 22 15.62 -6.55 8.27
CA GLY A 22 16.41 -5.54 7.54
C GLY A 22 15.58 -4.45 6.87
N TYR A 23 14.43 -4.08 7.44
CA TYR A 23 13.63 -2.95 6.95
C TYR A 23 14.17 -1.60 7.46
N ASP A 24 14.12 -0.58 6.61
CA ASP A 24 14.54 0.80 6.94
C ASP A 24 13.39 1.62 7.57
N GLY A 25 12.16 1.15 7.40
CA GLY A 25 10.97 1.81 7.91
C GLY A 25 9.72 0.94 7.93
N LEU A 26 8.73 1.36 8.69
CA LEU A 26 7.40 0.78 8.76
C LEU A 26 6.32 1.84 8.63
N VAL A 27 5.25 1.48 7.96
CA VAL A 27 3.99 2.23 7.90
C VAL A 27 2.94 1.42 8.65
N PHE A 28 2.43 1.98 9.74
CA PHE A 28 1.31 1.39 10.47
C PHE A 28 -0.01 1.83 9.85
N LEU A 29 -0.76 0.88 9.31
CA LEU A 29 -2.06 1.09 8.71
C LEU A 29 -3.17 0.88 9.74
N TYR A 30 -3.91 1.96 10.01
CA TYR A 30 -5.07 1.96 10.91
C TYR A 30 -6.37 2.11 10.13
N ASP A 31 -7.46 1.68 10.74
CA ASP A 31 -8.84 1.80 10.26
C ASP A 31 -9.70 2.64 11.24
N GLN A 32 -11.01 2.74 10.98
CA GLN A 32 -11.91 3.50 11.84
C GLN A 32 -12.03 2.96 13.27
N ASN A 33 -11.73 1.68 13.49
CA ASN A 33 -11.85 1.01 14.78
C ASN A 33 -10.60 1.18 15.66
N SER A 34 -9.49 1.64 15.10
CA SER A 34 -8.17 1.66 15.75
C SER A 34 -7.66 3.06 16.12
N LYS A 35 -8.57 4.02 16.39
CA LYS A 35 -8.19 5.39 16.79
C LYS A 35 -7.31 5.47 18.04
N LYS A 36 -7.43 4.54 19.00
CA LYS A 36 -6.57 4.48 20.20
C LYS A 36 -5.11 4.13 19.87
N SER A 37 -4.88 3.38 18.80
CA SER A 37 -3.57 2.86 18.40
C SER A 37 -2.74 3.90 17.62
N LEU A 38 -3.34 5.03 17.21
CA LEU A 38 -2.61 6.13 16.60
C LEU A 38 -1.67 6.82 17.58
N SER A 39 -2.09 6.97 18.84
CA SER A 39 -1.30 7.62 19.91
C SER A 39 -0.05 6.81 20.24
N SER A 40 -0.20 5.49 20.39
CA SER A 40 0.91 4.57 20.67
C SER A 40 1.92 4.53 19.52
N ALA A 41 1.46 4.61 18.27
CA ALA A 41 2.34 4.71 17.10
C ALA A 41 3.21 5.97 17.13
N LEU A 42 2.64 7.10 17.56
CA LEU A 42 3.35 8.37 17.67
C LEU A 42 4.40 8.33 18.79
N GLU A 43 4.07 7.73 19.94
CA GLU A 43 5.04 7.54 21.04
C GLU A 43 6.21 6.63 20.64
N LEU A 44 5.94 5.57 19.87
CA LEU A 44 7.00 4.69 19.35
C LEU A 44 7.89 5.40 18.33
N LYS A 45 7.31 6.28 17.50
CA LYS A 45 8.06 7.11 16.54
C LYS A 45 9.07 8.02 17.24
N GLU A 46 8.78 8.47 18.46
CA GLU A 46 9.69 9.29 19.26
C GLU A 46 10.78 8.47 19.98
N LYS A 47 10.46 7.24 20.39
CA LYS A 47 11.37 6.37 21.15
C LYS A 47 12.36 5.59 20.27
N GLU A 48 11.94 5.08 19.13
CA GLU A 48 12.74 4.18 18.29
C GLU A 48 13.37 4.90 17.10
N LYS A 49 14.61 5.40 17.29
CA LYS A 49 15.36 6.11 16.23
C LYS A 49 16.00 5.19 15.18
N ARG A 50 15.99 3.87 15.39
CA ARG A 50 16.66 2.90 14.50
C ARG A 50 15.92 2.66 13.19
N ILE A 51 14.61 2.87 13.16
CA ILE A 51 13.76 2.61 12.01
C ILE A 51 12.79 3.79 11.79
N LYS A 52 12.47 4.13 10.54
CA LYS A 52 11.53 5.22 10.25
C LYS A 52 10.09 4.75 10.41
N ILE A 53 9.34 5.34 11.32
CA ILE A 53 7.92 5.00 11.55
C ILE A 53 7.01 6.05 10.92
N PHE A 54 6.04 5.57 10.14
CA PHE A 54 5.00 6.35 9.47
C PHE A 54 3.61 5.84 9.84
N THR A 55 2.60 6.69 9.73
CA THR A 55 1.20 6.31 9.98
C THR A 55 0.36 6.42 8.71
N ALA A 56 -0.52 5.46 8.51
CA ALA A 56 -1.46 5.44 7.41
C ALA A 56 -2.88 5.16 7.91
N TYR A 57 -3.87 5.62 7.16
CA TYR A 57 -5.27 5.42 7.48
C TYR A 57 -6.04 4.87 6.28
N ALA A 58 -6.63 3.69 6.45
CA ALA A 58 -7.52 3.05 5.50
C ALA A 58 -8.95 3.58 5.70
N THR A 59 -9.53 4.19 4.66
CA THR A 59 -10.92 4.63 4.69
C THR A 59 -11.47 4.82 3.29
N ASP A 60 -12.78 4.64 3.14
CA ASP A 60 -13.49 5.05 1.91
C ASP A 60 -14.08 6.45 2.07
N LYS A 61 -14.18 6.97 3.30
CA LYS A 61 -14.77 8.27 3.59
C LYS A 61 -13.71 9.25 4.03
N LYS A 62 -13.62 10.39 3.33
CA LYS A 62 -12.77 11.53 3.69
C LYS A 62 -13.45 12.55 4.62
N ARG A 63 -14.25 12.09 5.59
CA ARG A 63 -14.90 12.98 6.57
C ARG A 63 -14.21 12.81 7.93
N ASN A 64 -13.76 13.91 8.54
CA ASN A 64 -13.06 13.93 9.83
C ASN A 64 -11.88 12.95 9.93
N LEU A 65 -10.93 13.02 8.98
CA LEU A 65 -9.77 12.12 9.01
C LEU A 65 -8.72 12.59 10.02
N PRO A 66 -8.02 11.66 10.67
CA PRO A 66 -6.85 11.98 11.48
C PRO A 66 -5.71 12.55 10.62
N LYS A 67 -4.80 13.30 11.24
CA LYS A 67 -3.56 13.75 10.62
C LYS A 67 -2.59 12.56 10.54
N VAL A 68 -2.45 11.99 9.35
CA VAL A 68 -1.59 10.82 9.07
C VAL A 68 -0.69 11.07 7.87
N ASP A 69 0.36 10.26 7.75
CA ASP A 69 1.32 10.37 6.64
C ASP A 69 0.72 9.86 5.32
N LEU A 70 -0.13 8.83 5.31
CA LEU A 70 -0.75 8.25 4.10
C LEU A 70 -2.25 7.95 4.27
N PHE A 71 -3.00 8.05 3.17
CA PHE A 71 -4.39 7.61 3.06
C PHE A 71 -4.51 6.51 2.01
N LEU A 72 -5.07 5.37 2.44
CA LEU A 72 -5.32 4.21 1.59
C LEU A 72 -6.82 3.96 1.48
N THR A 73 -7.25 3.37 0.38
CA THR A 73 -8.63 2.87 0.19
C THR A 73 -8.59 1.53 -0.53
N ALA A 74 -9.52 0.65 -0.20
CA ALA A 74 -9.71 -0.60 -0.95
C ALA A 74 -10.66 -0.43 -2.15
N ASN A 75 -11.17 0.78 -2.38
CA ASN A 75 -12.16 1.08 -3.41
C ASN A 75 -11.53 1.82 -4.60
N SER A 76 -11.64 1.22 -5.78
CA SER A 76 -11.10 1.77 -7.03
C SER A 76 -12.08 2.66 -7.81
N ASP A 77 -13.29 2.93 -7.30
CA ASP A 77 -14.27 3.73 -8.05
C ASP A 77 -13.74 5.14 -8.33
N ARG A 78 -14.17 5.68 -9.48
CA ARG A 78 -13.82 7.03 -9.94
C ARG A 78 -14.04 8.11 -8.88
N LYS A 79 -15.06 7.94 -8.04
CA LYS A 79 -15.39 8.88 -6.95
C LYS A 79 -14.33 8.92 -5.85
N PHE A 80 -13.64 7.82 -5.57
CA PHE A 80 -12.61 7.78 -4.53
C PHE A 80 -11.26 8.24 -5.07
N LEU A 81 -10.90 7.86 -6.30
CA LEU A 81 -9.64 8.30 -6.92
C LEU A 81 -9.48 9.83 -6.97
N LYS A 82 -10.58 10.57 -7.10
CA LYS A 82 -10.59 12.05 -7.09
C LYS A 82 -10.54 12.68 -5.70
N LYS A 83 -10.71 11.92 -4.61
CA LYS A 83 -10.72 12.43 -3.23
C LYS A 83 -9.33 12.61 -2.63
N GLY A 84 -8.25 12.40 -3.41
CA GLY A 84 -6.88 12.59 -2.97
C GLY A 84 -6.37 11.52 -2.00
N PHE A 85 -6.73 10.25 -2.22
CA PHE A 85 -6.04 9.13 -1.60
C PHE A 85 -4.64 8.98 -2.21
N ASP A 86 -3.70 8.46 -1.45
CA ASP A 86 -2.34 8.26 -1.94
C ASP A 86 -2.20 6.93 -2.68
N MET A 87 -2.95 5.91 -2.23
CA MET A 87 -2.84 4.56 -2.75
C MET A 87 -4.19 3.82 -2.71
N VAL A 88 -4.37 2.89 -3.65
CA VAL A 88 -5.45 1.90 -3.66
C VAL A 88 -4.85 0.51 -3.55
N TYR A 89 -5.48 -0.36 -2.77
CA TYR A 89 -5.05 -1.76 -2.56
C TYR A 89 -6.27 -2.70 -2.64
N ASP A 90 -6.03 -4.02 -2.76
CA ASP A 90 -7.07 -5.06 -2.67
C ASP A 90 -8.27 -4.92 -3.62
N THR A 91 -8.08 -4.22 -4.74
CA THR A 91 -9.13 -3.99 -5.74
C THR A 91 -9.68 -5.29 -6.35
N GLU A 92 -8.89 -6.35 -6.29
CA GLU A 92 -9.14 -7.67 -6.84
C GLU A 92 -10.00 -8.58 -5.94
N LEU A 93 -10.20 -8.24 -4.66
CA LEU A 93 -10.84 -9.14 -3.70
C LEU A 93 -12.36 -9.24 -3.84
N ASN A 94 -13.04 -8.15 -4.17
CA ASN A 94 -14.51 -8.07 -4.11
C ASN A 94 -15.18 -8.06 -5.50
N ILE A 95 -14.52 -8.64 -6.49
CA ILE A 95 -14.97 -8.58 -7.87
C ILE A 95 -15.28 -9.97 -8.41
N GLN A 96 -16.54 -10.11 -8.82
CA GLN A 96 -17.01 -11.28 -9.52
C GLN A 96 -16.59 -11.22 -10.97
N ASP A 97 -16.06 -12.34 -11.46
CA ASP A 97 -15.73 -12.47 -12.86
C ASP A 97 -17.00 -12.43 -13.71
N THR A 98 -16.87 -11.89 -14.91
CA THR A 98 -17.94 -11.97 -15.90
C THR A 98 -17.83 -13.27 -16.68
N MET A 99 -18.94 -13.71 -17.29
CA MET A 99 -19.00 -14.92 -18.12
C MET A 99 -17.90 -15.02 -19.19
N LYS A 100 -17.30 -13.88 -19.60
CA LYS A 100 -16.30 -13.83 -20.67
C LYS A 100 -14.87 -13.55 -20.18
N GLN A 101 -14.70 -12.93 -19.00
CA GLN A 101 -13.40 -12.38 -18.59
C GLN A 101 -13.27 -12.29 -17.07
N ARG A 102 -12.05 -12.57 -16.58
CA ARG A 102 -11.63 -12.25 -15.22
C ARG A 102 -11.58 -10.75 -15.02
N GLN A 103 -12.09 -10.28 -13.89
CA GLN A 103 -12.07 -8.86 -13.54
C GLN A 103 -11.08 -8.61 -12.40
N GLY A 104 -10.00 -7.88 -12.69
CA GLY A 104 -8.98 -7.49 -11.71
C GLY A 104 -9.34 -6.27 -10.86
N GLY A 105 -10.31 -5.46 -11.27
CA GLY A 105 -10.74 -4.26 -10.52
C GLY A 105 -10.12 -2.94 -10.93
N LEU A 106 -9.17 -3.00 -11.85
CA LEU A 106 -8.72 -1.85 -12.61
C LEU A 106 -9.13 -1.97 -14.08
N ASN A 107 -9.31 -0.81 -14.71
CA ASN A 107 -9.49 -0.68 -16.16
C ASN A 107 -8.73 0.55 -16.64
N GLN A 108 -8.67 0.74 -17.96
CA GLN A 108 -7.99 1.88 -18.57
C GLN A 108 -8.39 3.24 -17.99
N VAL A 109 -9.69 3.47 -17.76
CA VAL A 109 -10.18 4.76 -17.25
C VAL A 109 -9.71 4.98 -15.81
N LEU A 110 -9.77 3.95 -14.98
CA LEU A 110 -9.27 4.02 -13.60
C LEU A 110 -7.76 4.24 -13.57
N CYS A 111 -6.98 3.55 -14.41
CA CYS A 111 -5.54 3.74 -14.48
C CYS A 111 -5.17 5.17 -14.92
N ASN A 112 -5.88 5.74 -15.89
CA ASN A 112 -5.65 7.13 -16.30
C ASN A 112 -5.96 8.11 -15.16
N LEU A 113 -7.09 7.92 -14.47
CA LEU A 113 -7.43 8.71 -13.29
C LEU A 113 -6.40 8.58 -12.17
N MET A 114 -5.89 7.37 -11.92
CA MET A 114 -4.83 7.14 -10.93
C MET A 114 -3.55 7.89 -11.30
N LYS A 115 -3.15 7.85 -12.58
CA LYS A 115 -1.98 8.58 -13.07
C LYS A 115 -2.14 10.10 -12.89
N GLU A 116 -3.27 10.65 -13.34
CA GLU A 116 -3.58 12.09 -13.24
C GLU A 116 -3.60 12.57 -11.79
N ASN A 117 -4.28 11.82 -10.91
CA ASN A 117 -4.43 12.19 -9.50
C ASN A 117 -3.24 11.73 -8.64
N LYS A 118 -2.19 11.19 -9.26
CA LYS A 118 -1.00 10.65 -8.57
C LYS A 118 -1.36 9.60 -7.50
N VAL A 119 -2.40 8.80 -7.73
CA VAL A 119 -2.78 7.68 -6.88
C VAL A 119 -1.98 6.44 -7.29
N SER A 120 -1.40 5.73 -6.33
CA SER A 120 -0.59 4.54 -6.59
C SER A 120 -1.39 3.26 -6.40
N TYR A 121 -1.05 2.19 -7.11
CA TYR A 121 -1.57 0.86 -6.84
C TYR A 121 -0.64 0.14 -5.86
N CYS A 122 -1.19 -0.48 -4.82
CA CYS A 122 -0.44 -1.21 -3.81
C CYS A 122 -0.91 -2.66 -3.77
N ILE A 123 0.02 -3.57 -4.04
CA ILE A 123 -0.25 -5.02 -3.97
C ILE A 123 -0.12 -5.44 -2.50
N SER A 124 -1.16 -6.08 -1.98
CA SER A 124 -1.18 -6.65 -0.64
C SER A 124 -0.75 -8.11 -0.67
N PHE A 125 0.38 -8.43 -0.04
CA PHE A 125 0.82 -9.82 0.08
C PHE A 125 -0.04 -10.62 1.06
N SER A 126 -0.53 -10.01 2.14
CA SER A 126 -1.43 -10.64 3.11
C SER A 126 -2.72 -11.15 2.45
N SER A 127 -3.25 -10.40 1.48
CA SER A 127 -4.43 -10.80 0.71
C SER A 127 -4.21 -12.10 -0.06
N PHE A 128 -3.01 -12.27 -0.62
CA PHE A 128 -2.60 -13.53 -1.24
C PHE A 128 -2.41 -14.65 -0.21
N LEU A 129 -1.70 -14.37 0.88
CA LEU A 129 -1.38 -15.34 1.92
C LEU A 129 -2.65 -15.95 2.55
N ASN A 130 -3.65 -15.11 2.80
CA ASN A 130 -4.86 -15.46 3.52
C ASN A 130 -6.05 -15.87 2.61
N SER A 131 -5.88 -15.84 1.29
CA SER A 131 -6.93 -16.25 0.35
C SER A 131 -7.02 -17.76 0.21
N SER A 132 -8.24 -18.30 0.20
CA SER A 132 -8.53 -19.69 -0.17
C SER A 132 -8.45 -19.93 -1.68
N ARG A 133 -8.56 -18.86 -2.49
CA ARG A 133 -8.57 -18.89 -3.96
C ARG A 133 -7.31 -18.24 -4.55
N ARG A 134 -6.14 -18.66 -4.05
CA ARG A 134 -4.84 -18.05 -4.39
C ARG A 134 -4.56 -17.97 -5.89
N ALA A 135 -4.87 -19.03 -6.65
CA ALA A 135 -4.62 -19.07 -8.10
C ALA A 135 -5.45 -18.02 -8.88
N ASP A 136 -6.70 -17.83 -8.49
CA ASP A 136 -7.58 -16.82 -9.08
C ASP A 136 -7.10 -15.40 -8.74
N LEU A 137 -6.75 -15.20 -7.46
CA LEU A 137 -6.25 -13.93 -6.96
C LEU A 137 -4.94 -13.51 -7.64
N ILE A 138 -3.99 -14.44 -7.84
CA ILE A 138 -2.77 -14.19 -8.61
C ILE A 138 -3.11 -13.69 -10.01
N GLY A 139 -4.04 -14.37 -10.72
CA GLY A 139 -4.44 -13.95 -12.07
C GLY A 139 -4.99 -12.53 -12.12
N LYS A 140 -5.77 -12.13 -11.11
CA LYS A 140 -6.31 -10.77 -10.98
C LYS A 140 -5.22 -9.75 -10.64
N MET A 141 -4.31 -10.07 -9.73
CA MET A 141 -3.15 -9.24 -9.39
C MET A 141 -2.24 -9.02 -10.61
N MET A 142 -1.96 -10.07 -11.39
CA MET A 142 -1.20 -9.98 -12.65
C MET A 142 -1.88 -9.06 -13.66
N GLN A 143 -3.20 -9.17 -13.83
CA GLN A 143 -3.97 -8.31 -14.73
C GLN A 143 -3.90 -6.83 -14.32
N ASN A 144 -4.07 -6.53 -13.02
CA ASN A 144 -3.93 -5.18 -12.50
C ASN A 144 -2.51 -4.64 -12.70
N LEU A 145 -1.50 -5.44 -12.39
CA LEU A 145 -0.10 -5.05 -12.58
C LEU A 145 0.20 -4.76 -14.06
N LEU A 146 -0.30 -5.58 -14.99
CA LEU A 146 -0.15 -5.36 -16.42
C LEU A 146 -0.80 -4.03 -16.86
N LEU A 147 -2.01 -3.73 -16.38
CA LEU A 147 -2.69 -2.46 -16.66
C LEU A 147 -1.91 -1.28 -16.09
N CYS A 148 -1.48 -1.37 -14.83
CA CYS A 148 -0.67 -0.34 -14.18
C CYS A 148 0.63 -0.06 -14.95
N GLN A 149 1.32 -1.10 -15.42
CA GLN A 149 2.52 -0.95 -16.26
C GLN A 149 2.19 -0.29 -17.60
N LYS A 150 1.12 -0.71 -18.28
CA LYS A 150 0.71 -0.16 -19.58
C LYS A 150 0.39 1.33 -19.50
N TYR A 151 -0.29 1.75 -18.43
CA TYR A 151 -0.72 3.14 -18.24
C TYR A 151 0.23 3.95 -17.35
N ASN A 152 1.40 3.41 -16.99
CA ASN A 152 2.41 4.07 -16.16
C ASN A 152 1.87 4.55 -14.80
N VAL A 153 1.02 3.74 -14.17
CA VAL A 153 0.55 3.95 -12.80
C VAL A 153 1.65 3.52 -11.83
N ARG A 154 1.95 4.36 -10.84
CA ARG A 154 2.91 4.03 -9.78
C ARG A 154 2.42 2.80 -9.03
N THR A 155 3.25 1.78 -8.96
CA THR A 155 2.91 0.50 -8.33
C THR A 155 3.91 0.17 -7.24
N CYS A 156 3.44 -0.38 -6.14
CA CYS A 156 4.26 -0.80 -5.01
C CYS A 156 3.70 -2.10 -4.41
N ILE A 157 4.48 -2.74 -3.56
CA ILE A 157 4.08 -3.92 -2.79
C ILE A 157 4.32 -3.68 -1.32
N ALA A 158 3.47 -4.25 -0.47
CA ALA A 158 3.69 -4.32 0.96
C ALA A 158 3.11 -5.63 1.53
N SER A 159 3.58 -6.02 2.70
CA SER A 159 3.12 -7.24 3.37
C SER A 159 1.66 -7.12 3.80
N PHE A 160 1.21 -5.95 4.27
CA PHE A 160 -0.07 -5.77 4.97
C PHE A 160 -0.28 -6.79 6.09
N ALA A 161 0.82 -7.11 6.78
CA ALA A 161 0.87 -8.16 7.79
C ALA A 161 -0.05 -7.80 8.98
N ASN A 162 -1.00 -8.69 9.30
CA ASN A 162 -1.86 -8.60 10.48
C ASN A 162 -1.19 -9.20 11.72
N ASN A 163 -0.22 -10.09 11.51
CA ASN A 163 0.61 -10.69 12.54
C ASN A 163 2.09 -10.55 12.15
N VAL A 164 2.95 -10.48 13.15
CA VAL A 164 4.40 -10.31 13.03
C VAL A 164 5.02 -11.38 12.12
N PHE A 165 4.51 -12.61 12.14
CA PHE A 165 5.01 -13.72 11.31
C PHE A 165 4.57 -13.65 9.83
N GLU A 166 3.59 -12.82 9.51
CA GLU A 166 3.17 -12.58 8.12
C GLU A 166 4.11 -11.64 7.39
N MET A 167 4.92 -10.85 8.11
CA MET A 167 5.99 -10.06 7.50
C MET A 167 6.91 -10.99 6.70
N LYS A 168 7.29 -10.57 5.50
CA LYS A 168 8.25 -11.27 4.65
C LYS A 168 9.52 -10.44 4.55
N ASN A 169 10.62 -11.03 4.10
CA ASN A 169 11.80 -10.21 3.80
C ASN A 169 11.56 -9.46 2.46
N PRO A 170 12.33 -8.40 2.16
CA PRO A 170 12.22 -7.69 0.88
C PRO A 170 12.47 -8.58 -0.35
N GLU A 171 13.38 -9.55 -0.27
CA GLU A 171 13.72 -10.41 -1.42
C GLU A 171 12.60 -11.39 -1.79
N ASP A 172 11.84 -11.89 -0.83
CA ASP A 172 10.67 -12.75 -1.05
C ASP A 172 9.56 -11.95 -1.73
N LEU A 173 9.35 -10.70 -1.29
CA LEU A 173 8.39 -9.79 -1.94
C LEU A 173 8.81 -9.47 -3.37
N LYS A 174 10.12 -9.33 -3.63
CA LYS A 174 10.67 -9.15 -4.97
C LYS A 174 10.44 -10.38 -5.84
N ALA A 175 10.73 -11.57 -5.34
CA ALA A 175 10.46 -12.82 -6.04
C ALA A 175 8.97 -13.00 -6.35
N PHE A 176 8.09 -12.58 -5.43
CA PHE A 176 6.65 -12.56 -5.67
C PHE A 176 6.24 -11.58 -6.78
N LEU A 177 6.87 -10.40 -6.83
CA LEU A 177 6.65 -9.46 -7.94
C LEU A 177 7.10 -10.01 -9.28
N ASP A 178 8.25 -10.69 -9.31
CA ASP A 178 8.77 -11.35 -10.51
C ASP A 178 7.76 -12.42 -11.01
N LEU A 179 7.19 -13.21 -10.09
CA LEU A 179 6.12 -14.17 -10.38
C LEU A 179 4.88 -13.50 -10.98
N LEU A 180 4.49 -12.32 -10.48
CA LEU A 180 3.35 -11.57 -11.00
C LEU A 180 3.60 -10.93 -12.38
N GLY A 181 4.83 -10.96 -12.90
CA GLY A 181 5.20 -10.35 -14.17
C GLY A 181 5.56 -8.86 -14.06
N ALA A 182 6.15 -8.45 -12.93
CA ALA A 182 6.71 -7.11 -12.81
C ALA A 182 7.89 -6.90 -13.78
N LYS A 183 7.82 -5.87 -14.65
CA LYS A 183 8.95 -5.52 -15.55
C LYS A 183 10.19 -5.06 -14.81
N ASP A 184 9.99 -4.39 -13.67
CA ASP A 184 11.06 -3.88 -12.82
C ASP A 184 10.65 -3.98 -11.35
N SER A 185 10.86 -5.17 -10.78
CA SER A 185 10.49 -5.49 -9.40
C SER A 185 11.26 -4.65 -8.39
N LYS A 186 12.51 -4.28 -8.67
CA LYS A 186 13.32 -3.40 -7.79
C LYS A 186 12.71 -2.01 -7.67
N LYS A 187 12.23 -1.45 -8.80
CA LYS A 187 11.52 -0.18 -8.81
C LYS A 187 10.21 -0.26 -8.04
N VAL A 188 9.39 -1.28 -8.26
CA VAL A 188 8.13 -1.48 -7.53
C VAL A 188 8.38 -1.61 -6.02
N LEU A 189 9.45 -2.32 -5.63
CA LEU A 189 9.82 -2.51 -4.23
C LEU A 189 10.30 -1.23 -3.54
N SER A 190 11.04 -0.37 -4.24
CA SER A 190 11.48 0.93 -3.71
C SER A 190 10.44 2.04 -3.84
N GLN A 191 9.35 1.81 -4.58
CA GLN A 191 8.36 2.84 -4.90
C GLN A 191 7.66 3.42 -3.66
N LEU A 192 7.45 2.62 -2.60
CA LEU A 192 6.83 3.11 -1.36
C LEU A 192 7.68 4.18 -0.68
N ASN A 193 9.00 4.02 -0.67
CA ASN A 193 9.94 5.02 -0.14
C ASN A 193 9.79 6.35 -0.90
N ASN A 194 9.75 6.27 -2.23
CA ASN A 194 9.61 7.45 -3.09
C ASN A 194 8.29 8.19 -2.83
N ILE A 195 7.18 7.47 -2.64
CA ILE A 195 5.87 8.07 -2.34
C ILE A 195 5.92 8.87 -1.02
N LEU A 196 6.50 8.28 0.02
CA LEU A 196 6.65 8.92 1.33
C LEU A 196 7.57 10.15 1.28
N GLU A 197 8.71 10.04 0.60
CA GLU A 197 9.66 11.15 0.39
C GLU A 197 9.01 12.35 -0.32
N HIS A 198 8.29 12.10 -1.41
CA HIS A 198 7.60 13.15 -2.17
C HIS A 198 6.53 13.85 -1.35
N LYS A 199 5.78 13.09 -0.54
CA LYS A 199 4.72 13.67 0.28
C LYS A 199 5.28 14.55 1.40
N LYS A 200 6.39 14.16 2.03
CA LYS A 200 7.09 14.96 3.02
C LYS A 200 7.57 16.30 2.43
N LYS A 201 8.14 16.28 1.23
CA LYS A 201 8.55 17.52 0.52
C LYS A 201 7.36 18.44 0.23
N ARG A 202 6.22 17.89 -0.21
CA ARG A 202 5.00 18.67 -0.48
C ARG A 202 4.41 19.31 0.78
N MET A 203 4.52 18.64 1.93
CA MET A 203 4.06 19.20 3.21
C MET A 203 4.95 20.34 3.70
N LEU A 204 6.26 20.31 3.41
CA LEU A 204 7.22 21.32 3.85
C LEU A 204 7.28 22.54 2.91
N ALA A 205 6.95 22.38 1.63
CA ALA A 205 6.96 23.45 0.63
C ALA A 205 5.73 23.37 -0.28
N PRO A 206 4.54 23.80 0.19
CA PRO A 206 3.30 23.74 -0.60
C PRO A 206 3.30 24.65 -1.85
N GLY A 207 4.33 25.46 -2.08
CA GLY A 207 4.41 26.44 -3.18
C GLY A 207 5.41 26.14 -4.30
N ILE A 208 6.06 24.97 -4.32
CA ILE A 208 6.95 24.60 -5.43
C ILE A 208 6.20 23.60 -6.33
N GLU A 209 5.23 24.10 -7.10
CA GLU A 209 4.80 23.38 -8.30
C GLU A 209 5.95 23.46 -9.30
N GLN A 210 6.61 22.33 -9.56
CA GLN A 210 7.57 22.23 -10.65
C GLN A 210 6.80 22.36 -11.96
N ILE A 211 7.07 23.47 -12.65
CA ILE A 211 6.77 23.76 -14.06
C ILE A 211 7.31 22.62 -14.94
#